data_AF-A0A7Y5F6X1-F1
#
_entry.id   AF-A0A7Y5F6X1-F1
#
_cell.length_a   1.000
_cell.length_b   1.000
_cell.length_c   1.000
_cell.angle_alpha   90.00
_cell.angle_beta   90.00
_cell.angle_gamma   90.00
#
_symmetry.space_group_name_H-M   'P 1'
#
loop_
_entity.id
_entity.type
_entity.pdbx_description
1 polymer ?
#
loop_
_entity_poly.entity_id
_entity_poly.type
_entity_poly.pdbx_seq_one_letter_code
_entity_poly.pdbx_strand_id
1 'polypeptide(L)'
;MKMPIHKWYRYTAGFSAAWVSELIREEISNGRTRIIDPFAGSGTVLIESEFAGVESYGVEAHPYIYRIAKAKLNWNYPADKFKEEALALLKIAKGKKITKTEFPKLIMSCYPLETIQKLEALKQTWLDTNQDEEIKNFNWFIITAILRTTSPVGTAQWQYIQPNKTKSKVIDPFVAFEAKVNDMYLDMKRTQNRFKNVVDSIILNEDARNIESIPDGWGDLVITSPPYANNYDYADATRLEMTFWGDISGWADLQDNVRKHLVRACTQHVSRLGDSIDSILENPRLDIIKSELLEVYGTLKEERLKHGGKKNYHLMIAAYFNDLADVFHSLRRVTNENCKMCFVIGDSAPYGIYVPVDKWLGELAISAGFSDYSFEKLRDRNIKWKNRKHTVPLHEGRLWINS
;
A
#
# COMPACT_ATOMS: atom_id res chain seq x y z
N MET A 1 13.60 4.52 -1.01
CA MET A 1 14.20 3.61 -0.01
C MET A 1 15.42 2.94 -0.64
N LYS A 2 16.58 2.95 0.02
CA LYS A 2 17.83 2.28 -0.44
C LYS A 2 18.18 1.02 0.37
N MET A 3 17.40 0.71 1.40
CA MET A 3 17.67 -0.40 2.32
C MET A 3 17.43 -1.76 1.63
N PRO A 4 18.25 -2.79 1.91
CA PRO A 4 18.03 -4.15 1.42
C PRO A 4 16.61 -4.64 1.70
N ILE A 5 16.08 -5.50 0.82
CA ILE A 5 14.70 -6.03 0.85
C ILE A 5 13.64 -4.95 0.56
N HIS A 6 13.67 -3.83 1.28
CA HIS A 6 12.76 -2.70 1.10
C HIS A 6 12.85 -2.07 -0.29
N LYS A 7 14.05 -2.01 -0.88
CA LYS A 7 14.26 -1.49 -2.24
C LYS A 7 13.76 -2.44 -3.34
N TRP A 8 13.36 -3.67 -3.00
CA TRP A 8 12.97 -4.65 -4.02
C TRP A 8 11.75 -4.19 -4.83
N TYR A 9 10.84 -3.45 -4.20
CA TYR A 9 9.70 -2.86 -4.87
C TYR A 9 9.57 -1.40 -4.45
N ARG A 10 9.44 -0.50 -5.42
CA ARG A 10 9.29 0.93 -5.14
C ARG A 10 7.84 1.23 -4.77
N TYR A 11 7.50 1.22 -3.49
CA TYR A 11 6.18 1.66 -3.03
C TYR A 11 6.26 3.12 -2.54
N THR A 12 5.50 4.04 -3.14
CA THR A 12 5.60 5.48 -2.83
C THR A 12 4.85 5.92 -1.60
N ALA A 13 3.93 5.09 -1.09
CA ALA A 13 3.13 5.39 0.09
C ALA A 13 3.70 4.80 1.39
N GLY A 14 4.90 4.19 1.35
CA GLY A 14 5.55 3.67 2.56
C GLY A 14 6.30 4.74 3.35
N PHE A 15 6.37 4.57 4.67
CA PHE A 15 7.20 5.36 5.58
C PHE A 15 8.61 4.76 5.76
N SER A 16 9.47 5.46 6.50
CA SER A 16 10.90 5.13 6.63
C SER A 16 11.11 3.84 7.44
N ALA A 17 11.65 2.80 6.81
CA ALA A 17 12.04 1.56 7.49
C ALA A 17 13.03 1.79 8.65
N ALA A 18 13.96 2.76 8.52
CA ALA A 18 14.89 3.09 9.59
C ALA A 18 14.18 3.64 10.85
N TRP A 19 13.11 4.42 10.65
CA TRP A 19 12.31 4.93 11.76
C TRP A 19 11.51 3.81 12.42
N VAL A 20 10.93 2.90 11.64
CA VAL A 20 10.23 1.72 12.18
C VAL A 20 11.18 0.88 13.02
N SER A 21 12.37 0.60 12.51
CA SER A 21 13.42 -0.14 13.22
C SER A 21 13.81 0.49 14.55
N GLU A 22 13.82 1.82 14.63
CA GLU A 22 14.08 2.57 15.86
C GLU A 22 12.92 2.45 16.84
N LEU A 23 11.69 2.69 16.37
CA LEU A 23 10.49 2.60 17.18
C LEU A 23 10.28 1.18 17.75
N ILE A 24 10.46 0.14 16.94
CA ILE A 24 10.34 -1.25 17.41
C ILE A 24 11.35 -1.53 18.53
N ARG A 25 12.61 -1.10 18.40
CA ARG A 25 13.63 -1.30 19.45
C ARG A 25 13.31 -0.55 20.74
N GLU A 26 12.79 0.66 20.63
CA GLU A 26 12.32 1.43 21.78
C GLU A 26 11.18 0.69 22.49
N GLU A 27 10.19 0.23 21.74
CA GLU A 27 8.99 -0.39 22.32
C GLU A 27 9.23 -1.81 22.86
N ILE A 28 10.19 -2.55 22.29
CA ILE A 28 10.71 -3.78 22.90
C ILE A 28 11.26 -3.50 24.30
N SER A 29 11.98 -2.39 24.48
CA SER A 29 12.52 -1.98 25.78
C SER A 29 11.41 -1.60 26.78
N ASN A 30 10.23 -1.23 26.27
CA ASN A 30 9.02 -0.98 27.05
C ASN A 30 8.13 -2.23 27.22
N GLY A 31 8.59 -3.41 26.77
CA GLY A 31 7.89 -4.68 26.93
C GLY A 31 6.86 -5.02 25.84
N ARG A 32 6.80 -4.26 24.73
CA ARG A 32 5.88 -4.52 23.61
C ARG A 32 6.57 -5.33 22.52
N THR A 33 5.97 -6.46 22.13
CA THR A 33 6.61 -7.43 21.22
C THR A 33 5.64 -8.07 20.22
N ARG A 34 4.36 -7.66 20.20
CA ARG A 34 3.32 -8.20 19.31
C ARG A 34 2.74 -7.08 18.48
N ILE A 35 3.27 -6.95 17.27
CA ILE A 35 3.06 -5.78 16.42
C ILE A 35 1.94 -6.02 15.40
N ILE A 36 1.05 -5.05 15.24
CA ILE A 36 0.03 -5.06 14.18
C ILE A 36 0.26 -3.89 13.23
N ASP A 37 0.20 -4.13 11.92
CA ASP A 37 0.06 -3.10 10.90
C ASP A 37 -1.25 -3.33 10.11
N PRO A 38 -2.33 -2.58 10.39
CA PRO A 38 -3.61 -2.73 9.67
C PRO A 38 -3.55 -2.25 8.21
N PHE A 39 -2.47 -1.59 7.79
CA PHE A 39 -2.27 -1.12 6.42
C PHE A 39 -0.86 -1.46 5.95
N ALA A 40 -0.54 -2.76 6.00
CA ALA A 40 0.80 -3.31 5.83
C ALA A 40 1.50 -2.84 4.55
N GLY A 41 0.75 -2.53 3.49
CA GLY A 41 1.30 -2.09 2.22
C GLY A 41 2.29 -3.12 1.69
N SER A 42 3.49 -2.66 1.32
CA SER A 42 4.56 -3.56 0.87
C SER A 42 5.32 -4.29 2.01
N GLY A 43 4.82 -4.25 3.25
CA GLY A 43 5.34 -5.02 4.39
C GLY A 43 6.50 -4.37 5.15
N THR A 44 6.58 -3.03 5.20
CA THR A 44 7.71 -2.36 5.88
C THR A 44 7.78 -2.72 7.37
N VAL A 45 6.66 -2.65 8.07
CA VAL A 45 6.58 -2.96 9.51
C VAL A 45 6.89 -4.42 9.78
N LEU A 46 6.32 -5.32 8.98
CA LEU A 46 6.54 -6.76 9.10
C LEU A 46 8.03 -7.11 8.93
N ILE A 47 8.67 -6.64 7.86
CA ILE A 47 10.10 -6.90 7.62
C ILE A 47 10.98 -6.39 8.77
N GLU A 48 10.71 -5.18 9.29
CA GLU A 48 11.48 -4.66 10.43
C GLU A 48 11.15 -5.40 11.75
N SER A 49 9.96 -5.98 11.87
CA SER A 49 9.58 -6.85 13.00
C SER A 49 10.36 -8.17 12.96
N GLU A 50 10.47 -8.81 11.79
CA GLU A 50 11.29 -10.02 11.62
C GLU A 50 12.76 -9.75 11.95
N PHE A 51 13.29 -8.61 11.50
CA PHE A 51 14.67 -8.19 11.80
C PHE A 51 14.91 -7.91 13.29
N ALA A 52 13.88 -7.47 14.02
CA ALA A 52 13.93 -7.26 15.45
C ALA A 52 13.65 -8.55 16.25
N GLY A 53 13.24 -9.63 15.59
CA GLY A 53 12.94 -10.92 16.23
C GLY A 53 11.65 -10.89 17.04
N VAL A 54 10.65 -10.13 16.60
CA VAL A 54 9.34 -10.02 17.27
C VAL A 54 8.21 -10.45 16.35
N GLU A 55 7.12 -10.93 16.95
CA GLU A 55 5.95 -11.40 16.21
C GLU A 55 5.19 -10.21 15.62
N SER A 56 4.72 -10.36 14.38
CA SER A 56 3.85 -9.34 13.80
C SER A 56 2.76 -9.90 12.88
N TYR A 57 1.61 -9.21 12.88
CA TYR A 57 0.55 -9.36 11.90
C TYR A 57 0.45 -8.11 11.03
N GLY A 58 0.32 -8.30 9.73
CA GLY A 58 -0.03 -7.26 8.78
C GLY A 58 -1.35 -7.55 8.10
N VAL A 59 -2.17 -6.52 7.87
CA VAL A 59 -3.39 -6.61 7.07
C VAL A 59 -3.21 -5.73 5.83
N GLU A 60 -3.50 -6.29 4.66
CA GLU A 60 -3.49 -5.56 3.39
C GLU A 60 -4.64 -5.99 2.50
N ALA A 61 -5.56 -5.07 2.24
CA ALA A 61 -6.78 -5.32 1.49
C ALA A 61 -6.58 -5.35 -0.03
N HIS A 62 -5.49 -4.75 -0.52
CA HIS A 62 -5.18 -4.75 -1.94
C HIS A 62 -4.44 -6.05 -2.31
N PRO A 63 -5.06 -6.99 -3.05
CA PRO A 63 -4.53 -8.35 -3.25
C PRO A 63 -3.15 -8.37 -3.94
N TYR A 64 -2.94 -7.46 -4.89
CA TYR A 64 -1.65 -7.28 -5.54
C TYR A 64 -0.56 -6.78 -4.59
N ILE A 65 -0.85 -5.78 -3.73
CA ILE A 65 0.13 -5.23 -2.77
C ILE A 65 0.41 -6.25 -1.67
N TYR A 66 -0.61 -6.97 -1.21
CA TYR A 66 -0.49 -8.13 -0.34
C TYR A 66 0.53 -9.14 -0.90
N ARG A 67 0.39 -9.52 -2.18
CA ARG A 67 1.30 -10.49 -2.82
C ARG A 67 2.74 -9.95 -2.96
N ILE A 68 2.89 -8.65 -3.17
CA ILE A 68 4.20 -7.95 -3.13
C ILE A 68 4.83 -8.07 -1.73
N ALA A 69 4.07 -7.85 -0.66
CA ALA A 69 4.56 -8.01 0.71
C ALA A 69 4.93 -9.47 1.01
N LYS A 70 4.06 -10.44 0.66
CA LYS A 70 4.32 -11.88 0.84
C LYS A 70 5.62 -12.31 0.17
N ALA A 71 5.91 -11.86 -1.06
CA ALA A 71 7.17 -12.17 -1.73
C ALA A 71 8.40 -11.55 -1.05
N LYS A 72 8.27 -10.36 -0.43
CA LYS A 72 9.36 -9.71 0.30
C LYS A 72 9.65 -10.37 1.64
N LEU A 73 8.64 -10.91 2.33
CA LEU A 73 8.78 -11.62 3.60
C LEU A 73 9.54 -12.94 3.44
N ASN A 74 9.54 -13.53 2.25
CA ASN A 74 10.36 -14.70 1.94
C ASN A 74 11.88 -14.41 1.86
N TRP A 75 12.37 -13.24 2.28
CA TRP A 75 13.79 -12.87 2.16
C TRP A 75 14.76 -13.85 2.84
N ASN A 76 14.29 -14.62 3.83
CA ASN A 76 15.08 -15.62 4.53
C ASN A 76 15.15 -16.99 3.80
N TYR A 77 14.51 -17.12 2.64
CA TYR A 77 14.60 -18.32 1.78
C TYR A 77 16.06 -18.59 1.34
N PRO A 78 16.49 -19.85 1.11
CA PRO A 78 17.87 -20.15 0.68
C PRO A 78 18.29 -19.39 -0.59
N ALA A 79 19.18 -18.41 -0.43
CA ALA A 79 19.48 -17.43 -1.48
C ALA A 79 20.09 -18.07 -2.76
N ASP A 80 20.93 -19.09 -2.60
CA ASP A 80 21.55 -19.78 -3.75
C ASP A 80 20.50 -20.56 -4.56
N LYS A 81 19.60 -21.29 -3.88
CA LYS A 81 18.46 -21.98 -4.51
C LYS A 81 17.54 -20.99 -5.23
N PHE A 82 17.21 -19.85 -4.60
CA PHE A 82 16.46 -18.78 -5.25
C PHE A 82 17.10 -18.32 -6.56
N LYS A 83 18.41 -18.02 -6.53
CA LYS A 83 19.12 -17.52 -7.71
C LYS A 83 19.17 -18.57 -8.81
N GLU A 84 19.50 -19.81 -8.48
CA GLU A 84 19.56 -20.91 -9.43
C GLU A 84 18.22 -21.11 -10.15
N GLU A 85 17.13 -21.25 -9.40
CA GLU A 85 15.81 -21.52 -9.98
C GLU A 85 15.23 -20.34 -10.76
N ALA A 86 15.44 -19.10 -10.30
CA ALA A 86 15.02 -17.92 -11.05
C ALA A 86 15.77 -17.79 -12.39
N LEU A 87 17.08 -18.10 -12.41
CA LEU A 87 17.85 -18.11 -13.65
C LEU A 87 17.50 -19.29 -14.57
N ALA A 88 17.09 -20.43 -14.01
CA ALA A 88 16.55 -21.55 -14.78
C ALA A 88 15.26 -21.15 -15.51
N LEU A 89 14.33 -20.46 -14.83
CA LEU A 89 13.14 -19.90 -15.48
C LEU A 89 13.50 -18.93 -16.61
N LEU A 90 14.45 -18.03 -16.38
CA LEU A 90 14.92 -17.10 -17.40
C LEU A 90 15.48 -17.83 -18.64
N LYS A 91 16.25 -18.90 -18.42
CA LYS A 91 16.82 -19.72 -19.51
C LYS A 91 15.72 -20.35 -20.37
N ILE A 92 14.67 -20.90 -19.75
CA ILE A 92 13.53 -21.48 -20.46
C ILE A 92 12.79 -20.38 -21.24
N ALA A 93 12.52 -19.24 -20.60
CA ALA A 93 11.82 -18.12 -21.23
C ALA A 93 12.57 -17.58 -22.46
N LYS A 94 13.90 -17.47 -22.41
CA LYS A 94 14.74 -17.08 -23.57
C LYS A 94 14.62 -18.02 -24.77
N GLY A 95 14.29 -19.30 -24.52
CA GLY A 95 14.08 -20.30 -25.57
C GLY A 95 12.66 -20.33 -26.15
N LYS A 96 11.69 -19.66 -25.52
CA LYS A 96 10.31 -19.63 -26.02
C LYS A 96 10.15 -18.63 -27.17
N LYS A 97 9.55 -19.09 -28.27
CA LYS A 97 9.17 -18.25 -29.41
C LYS A 97 7.71 -17.84 -29.31
N ILE A 98 7.45 -16.58 -28.96
CA ILE A 98 6.11 -16.02 -28.93
C ILE A 98 5.75 -15.49 -30.32
N THR A 99 4.80 -16.16 -30.98
CA THR A 99 4.35 -15.83 -32.35
C THR A 99 3.09 -14.98 -32.39
N LYS A 100 2.29 -15.01 -31.32
CA LYS A 100 1.08 -14.20 -31.15
C LYS A 100 1.05 -13.67 -29.72
N THR A 101 0.68 -12.41 -29.58
CA THR A 101 0.59 -11.72 -28.29
C THR A 101 -0.79 -11.08 -28.18
N GLU A 102 -1.54 -11.45 -27.15
CA GLU A 102 -2.89 -10.93 -26.88
C GLU A 102 -2.95 -10.36 -25.46
N PHE A 103 -2.89 -9.03 -25.36
CA PHE A 103 -3.12 -8.31 -24.10
C PHE A 103 -4.15 -7.19 -24.32
N PRO A 104 -4.80 -6.73 -23.23
CA PRO A 104 -5.65 -5.55 -23.29
C PRO A 104 -4.91 -4.32 -23.87
N LYS A 105 -5.68 -3.42 -24.51
CA LYS A 105 -5.17 -2.21 -25.19
C LYS A 105 -4.17 -1.40 -24.35
N LEU A 106 -4.38 -1.33 -23.04
CA LEU A 106 -3.47 -0.67 -22.11
C LEU A 106 -2.05 -1.21 -22.25
N ILE A 107 -1.86 -2.53 -22.14
CA ILE A 107 -0.55 -3.18 -22.20
C ILE A 107 0.05 -3.00 -23.60
N MET A 108 -0.73 -3.24 -24.65
CA MET A 108 -0.27 -3.07 -26.04
C MET A 108 0.19 -1.64 -26.34
N SER A 109 -0.41 -0.64 -25.70
CA SER A 109 0.03 0.77 -25.82
C SER A 109 1.28 1.12 -25.00
N CYS A 110 1.66 0.28 -24.04
CA CYS A 110 2.78 0.54 -23.13
C CYS A 110 4.10 -0.08 -23.57
N TYR A 111 4.10 -1.03 -24.51
CA TYR A 111 5.27 -1.81 -24.88
C TYR A 111 5.38 -2.00 -26.40
N PRO A 112 6.59 -1.88 -26.98
CA PRO A 112 6.87 -2.37 -28.34
C PRO A 112 6.64 -3.88 -28.43
N LEU A 113 6.34 -4.37 -29.64
CA LEU A 113 6.01 -5.78 -29.88
C LEU A 113 7.10 -6.74 -29.35
N GLU A 114 8.37 -6.47 -29.65
CA GLU A 114 9.48 -7.31 -29.19
C GLU A 114 9.58 -7.35 -27.65
N THR A 115 9.34 -6.23 -26.99
CA THR A 115 9.37 -6.13 -25.52
C THR A 115 8.24 -6.93 -24.90
N ILE A 116 7.01 -6.80 -25.40
CA ILE A 116 5.87 -7.54 -24.85
C ILE A 116 5.99 -9.04 -25.12
N GLN A 117 6.54 -9.46 -26.26
CA GLN A 117 6.82 -10.88 -26.54
C GLN A 117 7.78 -11.49 -25.53
N LYS A 118 8.83 -10.77 -25.11
CA LYS A 118 9.75 -11.25 -24.07
C LYS A 118 9.10 -11.30 -22.68
N LEU A 119 8.27 -10.31 -22.34
CA LEU A 119 7.49 -10.32 -21.09
C LEU A 119 6.47 -11.46 -21.08
N GLU A 120 5.83 -11.73 -22.21
CA GLU A 120 4.91 -12.87 -22.37
C GLU A 120 5.65 -14.20 -22.26
N ALA A 121 6.85 -14.33 -22.85
CA ALA A 121 7.68 -15.52 -22.68
C ALA A 121 8.00 -15.80 -21.20
N LEU A 122 8.32 -14.76 -20.41
CA LEU A 122 8.49 -14.87 -18.96
C LEU A 122 7.18 -15.31 -18.28
N LYS A 123 6.05 -14.65 -18.58
CA LYS A 123 4.74 -14.95 -18.00
C LYS A 123 4.29 -16.38 -18.31
N GLN A 124 4.38 -16.82 -19.56
CA GLN A 124 4.01 -18.18 -19.96
C GLN A 124 4.93 -19.22 -19.31
N THR A 125 6.24 -18.96 -19.24
CA THR A 125 7.16 -19.87 -18.52
C THR A 125 6.78 -19.98 -17.05
N TRP A 126 6.42 -18.87 -16.41
CA TRP A 126 5.93 -18.87 -15.03
C TRP A 126 4.61 -19.65 -14.85
N LEU A 127 3.70 -19.59 -15.82
CA LEU A 127 2.44 -20.36 -15.82
C LEU A 127 2.69 -21.86 -16.01
N ASP A 128 3.57 -22.22 -16.94
CA ASP A 128 3.78 -23.61 -17.37
C ASP A 128 4.70 -24.40 -16.43
N THR A 129 5.58 -23.71 -15.68
CA THR A 129 6.56 -24.37 -14.82
C THR A 129 5.94 -24.70 -13.47
N ASN A 130 6.06 -25.96 -13.05
CA ASN A 130 5.79 -26.36 -11.68
C ASN A 130 6.98 -25.97 -10.79
N GLN A 131 6.76 -25.14 -9.79
CA GLN A 131 7.79 -24.61 -8.89
C GLN A 131 7.26 -24.64 -7.46
N ASP A 132 8.17 -24.71 -6.48
CA ASP A 132 7.85 -24.46 -5.08
C ASP A 132 7.16 -23.09 -4.92
N GLU A 133 6.25 -22.95 -3.95
CA GLU A 133 5.39 -21.77 -3.84
C GLU A 133 6.20 -20.47 -3.70
N GLU A 134 7.28 -20.50 -2.92
CA GLU A 134 8.17 -19.36 -2.68
C GLU A 134 8.86 -18.92 -3.97
N ILE A 135 9.38 -19.88 -4.75
CA ILE A 135 10.05 -19.61 -6.03
C ILE A 135 9.04 -19.08 -7.05
N LYS A 136 7.84 -19.67 -7.10
CA LYS A 136 6.76 -19.17 -7.94
C LYS A 136 6.39 -17.74 -7.56
N ASN A 137 6.34 -17.40 -6.28
CA ASN A 137 6.09 -16.04 -5.80
C ASN A 137 7.22 -15.07 -6.13
N PHE A 138 8.48 -15.48 -6.00
CA PHE A 138 9.63 -14.68 -6.39
C PHE A 138 9.65 -14.38 -7.88
N ASN A 139 9.42 -15.38 -8.74
CA ASN A 139 9.42 -15.18 -10.18
C ASN A 139 8.27 -14.27 -10.62
N TRP A 140 7.08 -14.42 -10.04
CA TRP A 140 5.96 -13.48 -10.23
C TRP A 140 6.37 -12.06 -9.81
N PHE A 141 6.99 -11.91 -8.64
CA PHE A 141 7.44 -10.63 -8.11
C PHE A 141 8.49 -9.97 -9.03
N ILE A 142 9.48 -10.72 -9.51
CA ILE A 142 10.53 -10.20 -10.39
C ILE A 142 9.93 -9.70 -11.70
N ILE A 143 9.11 -10.51 -12.37
CA ILE A 143 8.44 -10.13 -13.63
C ILE A 143 7.63 -8.86 -13.41
N THR A 144 6.90 -8.79 -12.30
CA THR A 144 6.09 -7.62 -11.92
C THR A 144 6.95 -6.38 -11.70
N ALA A 145 8.05 -6.49 -10.94
CA ALA A 145 8.91 -5.37 -10.58
C ALA A 145 9.62 -4.74 -11.79
N ILE A 146 9.81 -5.49 -12.88
CA ILE A 146 10.49 -4.98 -14.09
C ILE A 146 9.54 -4.30 -15.08
N LEU A 147 8.21 -4.52 -15.01
CA LEU A 147 7.22 -4.02 -15.99
C LEU A 147 7.40 -2.52 -16.27
N ARG A 148 7.44 -1.69 -15.24
CA ARG A 148 7.60 -0.23 -15.42
C ARG A 148 8.96 0.17 -15.98
N THR A 149 10.02 -0.59 -15.72
CA THR A 149 11.38 -0.28 -16.19
C THR A 149 11.61 -0.72 -17.63
N THR A 150 10.86 -1.72 -18.10
CA THR A 150 10.91 -2.25 -19.46
C THR A 150 9.89 -1.56 -20.39
N SER A 151 9.04 -0.67 -19.86
CA SER A 151 8.14 0.15 -20.67
C SER A 151 8.80 1.48 -21.09
N PRO A 152 8.78 1.86 -22.40
CA PRO A 152 9.16 3.20 -22.87
C PRO A 152 8.25 4.31 -22.35
N VAL A 153 7.04 3.96 -21.90
CA VAL A 153 6.07 4.95 -21.47
C VAL A 153 6.45 5.54 -20.12
N GLY A 154 6.35 6.87 -20.03
CA GLY A 154 6.55 7.62 -18.82
C GLY A 154 5.56 7.19 -17.75
N THR A 155 5.99 7.19 -16.50
CA THR A 155 5.10 6.98 -15.36
C THR A 155 5.17 8.23 -14.51
N ALA A 156 4.05 8.95 -14.34
CA ALA A 156 3.94 9.93 -13.27
C ALA A 156 4.27 9.23 -11.96
N GLN A 157 5.04 9.86 -11.07
CA GLN A 157 5.53 9.34 -9.77
C GLN A 157 4.63 8.26 -9.15
N TRP A 158 4.74 7.01 -9.64
CA TRP A 158 3.87 5.87 -9.33
C TRP A 158 2.35 5.97 -9.58
N GLN A 159 1.79 7.11 -9.99
CA GLN A 159 0.34 7.29 -10.08
C GLN A 159 -0.28 6.84 -11.40
N TYR A 160 0.25 7.32 -12.53
CA TYR A 160 -0.38 7.12 -13.83
C TYR A 160 0.65 6.79 -14.89
N ILE A 161 0.33 5.82 -15.73
CA ILE A 161 1.00 5.67 -17.01
C ILE A 161 0.73 6.96 -17.81
N GLN A 162 1.78 7.55 -18.38
CA GLN A 162 1.72 8.75 -19.20
C GLN A 162 2.17 8.41 -20.62
N PRO A 163 1.28 7.85 -21.47
CA PRO A 163 1.60 7.43 -22.84
C PRO A 163 2.30 8.52 -23.67
N ASN A 164 1.97 9.79 -23.41
CA ASN A 164 2.51 10.95 -24.13
C ASN A 164 3.90 11.38 -23.66
N LYS A 165 4.52 10.69 -22.70
CA LYS A 165 5.90 10.91 -22.27
C LYS A 165 6.71 9.66 -22.52
N THR A 166 7.90 9.80 -23.08
CA THR A 166 8.79 8.67 -23.38
C THR A 166 10.04 8.72 -22.49
N LYS A 167 10.50 7.53 -22.07
CA LYS A 167 11.77 7.35 -21.38
C LYS A 167 12.89 7.19 -22.41
N SER A 168 14.02 7.85 -22.18
CA SER A 168 15.18 7.79 -23.08
C SER A 168 15.94 6.47 -23.04
N LYS A 169 15.75 5.65 -21.99
CA LYS A 169 16.37 4.34 -21.84
C LYS A 169 15.31 3.33 -21.38
N VAL A 170 15.13 2.28 -22.17
CA VAL A 170 14.29 1.12 -21.84
C VAL A 170 15.21 -0.08 -21.73
N ILE A 171 15.09 -0.83 -20.65
CA ILE A 171 15.89 -2.03 -20.43
C ILE A 171 15.17 -3.21 -21.06
N ASP A 172 15.91 -4.09 -21.75
CA ASP A 172 15.39 -5.36 -22.24
C ASP A 172 14.80 -6.20 -21.08
N PRO A 173 13.62 -6.84 -21.25
CA PRO A 173 13.00 -7.62 -20.19
C PRO A 173 13.86 -8.74 -19.59
N PHE A 174 14.62 -9.47 -20.40
CA PHE A 174 15.46 -10.56 -19.89
C PHE A 174 16.66 -10.02 -19.12
N VAL A 175 17.25 -8.91 -19.59
CA VAL A 175 18.33 -8.21 -18.87
C VAL A 175 17.82 -7.63 -17.56
N ALA A 176 16.62 -7.02 -17.55
CA ALA A 176 16.00 -6.47 -16.35
C ALA A 176 15.68 -7.58 -15.33
N PHE A 177 15.17 -8.72 -15.79
CA PHE A 177 14.91 -9.89 -14.95
C PHE A 177 16.20 -10.39 -14.28
N GLU A 178 17.25 -10.62 -15.06
CA GLU A 178 18.55 -11.10 -14.56
C GLU A 178 19.18 -10.12 -13.57
N ALA A 179 19.14 -8.81 -13.87
CA ALA A 179 19.62 -7.78 -12.97
C ALA A 179 18.84 -7.78 -11.65
N LYS A 180 17.51 -8.00 -11.72
CA LYS A 180 16.66 -8.05 -10.54
C LYS A 180 16.92 -9.27 -9.67
N VAL A 181 17.13 -10.45 -10.26
CA VAL A 181 17.55 -11.67 -9.55
C VAL A 181 18.86 -11.42 -8.80
N ASN A 182 19.86 -10.84 -9.46
CA ASN A 182 21.15 -10.57 -8.82
C ASN A 182 21.06 -9.53 -7.69
N ASP A 183 20.26 -8.47 -7.86
CA ASP A 183 20.02 -7.47 -6.80
C ASP A 183 19.36 -8.10 -5.56
N MET A 184 18.33 -8.92 -5.77
CA MET A 184 17.65 -9.64 -4.68
C MET A 184 18.57 -10.65 -4.01
N TYR A 185 19.33 -11.43 -4.78
CA TYR A 185 20.30 -12.41 -4.26
C TYR A 185 21.33 -11.77 -3.32
N LEU A 186 21.94 -10.65 -3.74
CA LEU A 186 22.93 -9.95 -2.94
C LEU A 186 22.33 -9.38 -1.66
N ASP A 187 21.12 -8.83 -1.73
CA ASP A 187 20.38 -8.37 -0.57
C ASP A 187 20.03 -9.52 0.39
N MET A 188 19.57 -10.67 -0.11
CA MET A 188 19.27 -11.86 0.70
C MET A 188 20.53 -12.32 1.44
N LYS A 189 21.64 -12.54 0.72
CA LYS A 189 22.93 -12.94 1.35
C LYS A 189 23.37 -11.97 2.43
N ARG A 190 23.28 -10.66 2.18
CA ARG A 190 23.67 -9.64 3.17
C ARG A 190 22.75 -9.65 4.39
N THR A 191 21.45 -9.79 4.16
CA THR A 191 20.42 -9.71 5.22
C THR A 191 20.44 -10.96 6.08
N GLN A 192 20.50 -12.16 5.48
CA GLN A 192 20.64 -13.45 6.16
C GLN A 192 21.94 -13.59 6.95
N ASN A 193 23.01 -12.88 6.56
CA ASN A 193 24.24 -12.82 7.35
C ASN A 193 24.11 -11.90 8.56
N ARG A 194 23.30 -10.83 8.45
CA ARG A 194 23.11 -9.84 9.51
C ARG A 194 22.09 -10.29 10.55
N PHE A 195 21.02 -10.94 10.14
CA PHE A 195 19.91 -11.36 11.00
C PHE A 195 19.82 -12.89 11.02
N LYS A 196 19.98 -13.49 12.20
CA LYS A 196 20.03 -14.96 12.39
C LYS A 196 18.86 -15.52 13.19
N ASN A 197 18.38 -14.79 14.18
CA ASN A 197 17.27 -15.17 15.04
C ASN A 197 16.08 -14.29 14.69
N VAL A 198 15.40 -14.62 13.60
CA VAL A 198 14.22 -13.90 13.14
C VAL A 198 12.96 -14.67 13.52
N VAL A 199 11.86 -13.95 13.69
CA VAL A 199 10.53 -14.51 13.91
C VAL A 199 9.72 -14.16 12.66
N ASP A 200 9.13 -15.16 12.02
CA ASP A 200 8.36 -14.94 10.79
C ASP A 200 7.11 -14.11 11.09
N SER A 201 6.84 -13.14 10.22
CA SER A 201 5.65 -12.30 10.31
C SER A 201 4.52 -12.85 9.44
N ILE A 202 3.27 -12.62 9.86
CA ILE A 202 2.08 -13.11 9.15
C ILE A 202 1.41 -11.95 8.42
N ILE A 203 1.34 -12.03 7.09
CA ILE A 203 0.57 -11.10 6.26
C ILE A 203 -0.79 -11.71 5.90
N LEU A 204 -1.85 -10.93 6.07
CA LEU A 204 -3.25 -11.30 5.84
C LEU A 204 -3.84 -10.45 4.69
N ASN A 205 -4.52 -11.11 3.75
CA ASN A 205 -5.24 -10.45 2.67
C ASN A 205 -6.68 -10.15 3.12
N GLU A 206 -6.81 -9.20 4.04
CA GLU A 206 -8.06 -8.85 4.73
C GLU A 206 -8.34 -7.35 4.65
N ASP A 207 -9.56 -6.97 5.01
CA ASP A 207 -9.98 -5.58 5.14
C ASP A 207 -9.85 -5.13 6.60
N ALA A 208 -9.04 -4.10 6.86
CA ALA A 208 -8.82 -3.59 8.21
C ALA A 208 -10.08 -3.07 8.92
N ARG A 209 -11.16 -2.78 8.18
CA ARG A 209 -12.47 -2.40 8.75
C ARG A 209 -13.12 -3.55 9.49
N ASN A 210 -12.78 -4.79 9.14
CA ASN A 210 -13.23 -6.01 9.78
C ASN A 210 -12.10 -7.05 9.73
N ILE A 211 -11.14 -6.89 10.63
CA ILE A 211 -10.06 -7.88 10.81
C ILE A 211 -10.71 -9.14 11.38
N GLU A 212 -10.40 -10.32 10.86
CA GLU A 212 -10.97 -11.59 11.32
C GLU A 212 -9.89 -12.52 11.88
N SER A 213 -8.74 -12.64 11.20
CA SER A 213 -7.76 -13.68 11.55
C SER A 213 -6.83 -13.33 12.73
N ILE A 214 -6.79 -12.07 13.18
CA ILE A 214 -5.99 -11.71 14.36
C ILE A 214 -6.80 -12.00 15.65
N PRO A 215 -6.24 -12.74 16.63
CA PRO A 215 -6.92 -13.04 17.89
C PRO A 215 -7.23 -11.79 18.72
N ASP A 216 -8.29 -11.88 19.53
CA ASP A 216 -8.67 -10.82 20.48
C ASP A 216 -7.52 -10.53 21.46
N GLY A 217 -7.26 -9.25 21.72
CA GLY A 217 -6.23 -8.82 22.68
C GLY A 217 -4.80 -9.25 22.34
N TRP A 218 -4.51 -9.64 21.09
CA TRP A 218 -3.19 -10.15 20.71
C TRP A 218 -2.12 -9.05 20.68
N GLY A 219 -2.39 -7.92 20.02
CA GLY A 219 -1.37 -6.88 19.78
C GLY A 219 -1.13 -5.96 20.98
N ASP A 220 0.13 -5.60 21.20
CA ASP A 220 0.56 -4.57 22.18
C ASP A 220 1.21 -3.35 21.51
N LEU A 221 1.43 -3.38 20.20
CA LEU A 221 1.95 -2.25 19.44
C LEU A 221 1.29 -2.19 18.06
N VAL A 222 0.83 -1.01 17.66
CA VAL A 222 0.39 -0.75 16.28
C VAL A 222 1.30 0.28 15.65
N ILE A 223 1.90 -0.03 14.50
CA ILE A 223 2.68 0.94 13.71
C ILE A 223 2.10 0.94 12.32
N THR A 224 1.60 2.08 11.85
CA THR A 224 0.93 2.12 10.56
C THR A 224 0.87 3.51 9.93
N SER A 225 0.41 3.54 8.68
CA SER A 225 0.06 4.76 7.95
C SER A 225 -1.18 4.47 7.11
N PRO A 226 -2.37 4.94 7.50
CA PRO A 226 -3.56 4.73 6.69
C PRO A 226 -3.45 5.40 5.32
N PRO A 227 -4.22 4.97 4.31
CA PRO A 227 -4.34 5.69 3.04
C PRO A 227 -4.77 7.14 3.27
N TYR A 228 -3.94 8.15 2.95
CA TYR A 228 -4.33 9.54 3.22
C TYR A 228 -5.54 9.97 2.38
N ALA A 229 -6.43 10.78 2.96
CA ALA A 229 -7.60 11.38 2.29
C ALA A 229 -7.21 12.47 1.27
N ASN A 230 -6.28 12.16 0.36
CA ASN A 230 -5.65 13.06 -0.59
C ASN A 230 -6.04 12.77 -2.05
N ASN A 231 -7.03 11.90 -2.27
CA ASN A 231 -7.51 11.49 -3.58
C ASN A 231 -6.49 10.68 -4.41
N TYR A 232 -5.67 9.88 -3.74
CA TYR A 232 -4.81 8.89 -4.37
C TYR A 232 -5.58 7.57 -4.57
N ASP A 233 -5.63 7.08 -5.81
CA ASP A 233 -6.28 5.81 -6.14
C ASP A 233 -5.24 4.69 -6.17
N TYR A 234 -5.15 3.94 -5.07
CA TYR A 234 -4.19 2.83 -4.93
C TYR A 234 -4.46 1.69 -5.90
N ALA A 235 -5.72 1.48 -6.31
CA ALA A 235 -6.08 0.46 -7.27
C ALA A 235 -5.67 0.84 -8.70
N ASP A 236 -5.88 2.12 -9.10
CA ASP A 236 -5.43 2.59 -10.40
C ASP A 236 -3.90 2.69 -10.51
N ALA A 237 -3.22 2.97 -9.38
CA ALA A 237 -1.77 3.03 -9.31
C ALA A 237 -1.08 1.71 -9.71
N THR A 238 -1.74 0.57 -9.52
CA THR A 238 -1.24 -0.79 -9.83
C THR A 238 -1.92 -1.40 -11.07
N ARG A 239 -2.73 -0.62 -11.81
CA ARG A 239 -3.52 -1.10 -12.95
C ARG A 239 -2.65 -1.71 -14.05
N LEU A 240 -1.46 -1.17 -14.32
CA LEU A 240 -0.57 -1.74 -15.35
C LEU A 240 -0.23 -3.19 -15.02
N GLU A 241 0.17 -3.45 -13.79
CA GLU A 241 0.62 -4.76 -13.34
C GLU A 241 -0.54 -5.74 -13.28
N MET A 242 -1.67 -5.34 -12.70
CA MET A 242 -2.87 -6.19 -12.65
C MET A 242 -3.40 -6.53 -14.06
N THR A 243 -3.41 -5.57 -15.00
CA THR A 243 -3.80 -5.84 -16.39
C THR A 243 -2.80 -6.77 -17.09
N PHE A 244 -1.50 -6.67 -16.80
CA PHE A 244 -0.51 -7.59 -17.36
C PHE A 244 -0.75 -9.03 -16.89
N TRP A 245 -1.06 -9.23 -15.62
CA TRP A 245 -1.34 -10.56 -15.07
C TRP A 245 -2.70 -11.11 -15.49
N GLY A 246 -3.65 -10.24 -15.83
CA GLY A 246 -5.01 -10.61 -16.21
C GLY A 246 -5.99 -10.59 -15.03
N ASP A 247 -5.59 -10.01 -13.90
CA ASP A 247 -6.43 -9.82 -12.71
C ASP A 247 -7.58 -8.83 -12.99
N ILE A 248 -7.36 -7.95 -13.97
CA ILE A 248 -8.35 -7.02 -14.53
C ILE A 248 -8.13 -6.88 -16.04
N SER A 249 -9.21 -6.64 -16.77
CA SER A 249 -9.21 -6.29 -18.20
C SER A 249 -9.11 -4.78 -18.44
N GLY A 250 -9.57 -3.97 -17.48
CA GLY A 250 -9.56 -2.52 -17.63
C GLY A 250 -9.96 -1.74 -16.37
N TRP A 251 -10.21 -0.45 -16.55
CA TRP A 251 -10.54 0.47 -15.44
C TRP A 251 -11.87 0.15 -14.75
N ALA A 252 -12.83 -0.41 -15.49
CA ALA A 252 -14.15 -0.77 -14.96
C ALA A 252 -14.06 -1.83 -13.86
N ASP A 253 -13.15 -2.80 -14.02
CA ASP A 253 -12.99 -3.94 -13.10
C ASP A 253 -12.37 -3.52 -11.76
N LEU A 254 -11.70 -2.36 -11.70
CA LEU A 254 -11.07 -1.86 -10.47
C LEU A 254 -12.07 -1.70 -9.33
N GLN A 255 -13.33 -1.34 -9.64
CA GLN A 255 -14.33 -1.08 -8.61
C GLN A 255 -14.65 -2.35 -7.82
N ASP A 256 -14.96 -3.43 -8.54
CA ASP A 256 -15.52 -4.64 -7.96
C ASP A 256 -14.43 -5.65 -7.54
N ASN A 257 -13.22 -5.57 -8.12
CA ASN A 257 -12.11 -6.46 -7.80
C ASN A 257 -11.16 -5.91 -6.73
N VAL A 258 -11.08 -4.58 -6.55
CA VAL A 258 -10.09 -3.96 -5.65
C VAL A 258 -10.69 -2.86 -4.77
N ARG A 259 -11.24 -1.78 -5.36
CA ARG A 259 -11.62 -0.56 -4.61
C ARG A 259 -12.62 -0.80 -3.49
N LYS A 260 -13.52 -1.79 -3.63
CA LYS A 260 -14.52 -2.11 -2.58
C LYS A 260 -13.90 -2.52 -1.24
N HIS A 261 -12.69 -3.10 -1.27
CA HIS A 261 -11.94 -3.53 -0.09
C HIS A 261 -11.04 -2.44 0.48
N LEU A 262 -10.81 -1.34 -0.26
CA LEU A 262 -9.95 -0.26 0.18
C LEU A 262 -10.73 0.76 1.01
N VAL A 263 -10.06 1.33 2.00
CA VAL A 263 -10.52 2.56 2.66
C VAL A 263 -10.81 3.64 1.60
N ARG A 264 -11.94 4.34 1.75
CA ARG A 264 -12.50 5.28 0.77
C ARG A 264 -11.80 6.65 0.79
N ALA A 265 -10.49 6.65 0.51
CA ALA A 265 -9.63 7.83 0.48
C ALA A 265 -9.55 8.55 -0.89
N CYS A 266 -10.35 8.13 -1.87
CA CYS A 266 -10.40 8.68 -3.22
C CYS A 266 -11.83 8.83 -3.75
N THR A 267 -12.10 9.90 -4.50
CA THR A 267 -13.45 10.21 -5.02
C THR A 267 -13.97 9.15 -6.00
N GLN A 268 -13.09 8.34 -6.59
CA GLN A 268 -13.52 7.22 -7.43
C GLN A 268 -14.16 6.09 -6.62
N HIS A 269 -13.76 5.91 -5.36
CA HIS A 269 -14.30 4.87 -4.48
C HIS A 269 -15.75 5.17 -4.08
N VAL A 270 -16.14 6.45 -4.08
CA VAL A 270 -17.46 6.93 -3.62
C VAL A 270 -18.37 7.39 -4.77
N SER A 271 -18.03 7.07 -6.00
CA SER A 271 -18.80 7.47 -7.19
C SER A 271 -20.25 6.95 -7.19
N ARG A 272 -20.48 5.79 -6.57
CA ARG A 272 -21.80 5.14 -6.41
C ARG A 272 -22.43 5.34 -5.02
N LEU A 273 -21.82 6.17 -4.15
CA LEU A 273 -22.21 6.27 -2.73
C LEU A 273 -23.41 7.19 -2.48
N GLY A 274 -23.84 7.98 -3.49
CA GLY A 274 -24.83 9.04 -3.34
C GLY A 274 -26.10 8.62 -2.59
N ASP A 275 -26.61 7.41 -2.86
CA ASP A 275 -27.86 6.92 -2.29
C ASP A 275 -27.71 6.34 -0.86
N SER A 276 -26.47 6.18 -0.38
CA SER A 276 -26.13 5.55 0.91
C SER A 276 -25.39 6.48 1.85
N ILE A 277 -25.28 7.77 1.51
CA ILE A 277 -24.51 8.71 2.33
C ILE A 277 -25.17 9.00 3.67
N ASP A 278 -26.51 9.03 3.71
CA ASP A 278 -27.25 9.35 4.94
C ASP A 278 -27.00 8.30 6.02
N SER A 279 -26.95 7.01 5.67
CA SER A 279 -26.61 5.95 6.63
C SER A 279 -25.19 6.07 7.19
N ILE A 280 -24.26 6.61 6.42
CA ILE A 280 -22.89 6.89 6.89
C ILE A 280 -22.91 8.08 7.85
N LEU A 281 -23.57 9.17 7.50
CA LEU A 281 -23.65 10.38 8.33
C LEU A 281 -24.43 10.13 9.64
N GLU A 282 -25.33 9.15 9.65
CA GLU A 282 -26.09 8.72 10.82
C GLU A 282 -25.39 7.65 11.65
N ASN A 283 -24.24 7.12 11.21
CA ASN A 283 -23.52 6.08 11.94
C ASN A 283 -23.10 6.57 13.34
N PRO A 284 -23.53 5.91 14.44
CA PRO A 284 -23.18 6.31 15.80
C PRO A 284 -21.67 6.35 16.08
N ARG A 285 -20.88 5.55 15.35
CA ARG A 285 -19.40 5.56 15.48
C ARG A 285 -18.79 6.91 15.15
N LEU A 286 -19.51 7.78 14.42
CA LEU A 286 -19.06 9.12 14.05
C LEU A 286 -19.55 10.21 15.01
N ASP A 287 -20.38 9.90 16.01
CA ASP A 287 -21.08 10.91 16.82
C ASP A 287 -20.12 11.93 17.45
N ILE A 288 -18.94 11.50 17.91
CA ILE A 288 -17.95 12.38 18.53
C ILE A 288 -17.43 13.48 17.59
N ILE A 289 -17.35 13.22 16.29
CA ILE A 289 -16.89 14.19 15.27
C ILE A 289 -18.02 14.76 14.41
N LYS A 290 -19.26 14.29 14.61
CA LYS A 290 -20.37 14.46 13.67
C LYS A 290 -20.69 15.92 13.36
N SER A 291 -20.67 16.78 14.37
CA SER A 291 -20.95 18.22 14.19
C SER A 291 -19.95 18.87 13.23
N GLU A 292 -18.65 18.69 13.48
CA GLU A 292 -17.58 19.26 12.64
C GLU A 292 -17.55 18.60 11.26
N LEU A 293 -17.79 17.28 11.19
CA LEU A 293 -17.88 16.54 9.94
C LEU A 293 -18.99 17.08 9.04
N LEU A 294 -20.19 17.34 9.58
CA LEU A 294 -21.33 17.87 8.81
C LEU A 294 -21.07 19.28 8.27
N GLU A 295 -20.38 20.13 9.04
CA GLU A 295 -19.98 21.47 8.59
C GLU A 295 -19.01 21.40 7.40
N VAL A 296 -17.95 20.60 7.53
CA VAL A 296 -16.97 20.38 6.46
C VAL A 296 -17.63 19.71 5.25
N TYR A 297 -18.51 18.74 5.47
CA TYR A 297 -19.28 18.06 4.43
C TYR A 297 -20.14 19.05 3.62
N GLY A 298 -20.90 19.91 4.31
CA GLY A 298 -21.73 20.93 3.68
C GLY A 298 -20.90 21.90 2.84
N THR A 299 -19.81 22.41 3.42
CA THR A 299 -18.91 23.34 2.75
C THR A 299 -18.27 22.71 1.49
N LEU A 300 -17.77 21.47 1.58
CA LEU A 300 -17.24 20.75 0.43
C LEU A 300 -18.30 20.45 -0.65
N LYS A 301 -19.55 20.20 -0.24
CA LYS A 301 -20.67 19.91 -1.15
C LYS A 301 -21.03 21.13 -1.98
N GLU A 302 -21.00 22.32 -1.39
CA GLU A 302 -21.22 23.59 -2.11
C GLU A 302 -20.00 23.97 -2.94
N GLU A 303 -18.80 23.90 -2.35
CA GLU A 303 -17.56 24.32 -3.00
C GLU A 303 -17.32 23.53 -4.29
N ARG A 304 -17.63 22.22 -4.33
CA ARG A 304 -17.43 21.39 -5.52
C ARG A 304 -18.10 21.94 -6.77
N LEU A 305 -19.19 22.70 -6.64
CA LEU A 305 -19.95 23.25 -7.76
C LEU A 305 -19.16 24.35 -8.50
N LYS A 306 -18.17 24.94 -7.83
CA LYS A 306 -17.27 25.98 -8.37
C LYS A 306 -16.07 25.40 -9.14
N HIS A 307 -15.85 24.08 -9.09
CA HIS A 307 -14.68 23.43 -9.69
C HIS A 307 -15.04 22.55 -10.88
N GLY A 308 -14.19 22.59 -11.92
CA GLY A 308 -14.26 21.64 -13.03
C GLY A 308 -14.18 20.18 -12.54
N GLY A 309 -15.03 19.32 -13.09
CA GLY A 309 -15.13 17.90 -12.73
C GLY A 309 -15.94 17.61 -11.46
N LYS A 310 -16.29 18.62 -10.63
CA LYS A 310 -17.22 18.51 -9.49
C LYS A 310 -17.00 17.28 -8.59
N LYS A 311 -15.74 16.98 -8.29
CA LYS A 311 -15.32 15.80 -7.52
C LYS A 311 -16.04 15.71 -6.17
N ASN A 312 -16.46 14.51 -5.81
CA ASN A 312 -17.26 14.24 -4.63
C ASN A 312 -16.42 14.16 -3.34
N TYR A 313 -15.63 15.20 -3.02
CA TYR A 313 -14.80 15.19 -1.80
C TYR A 313 -15.63 15.17 -0.51
N HIS A 314 -16.79 15.81 -0.48
CA HIS A 314 -17.76 15.69 0.63
C HIS A 314 -18.10 14.22 0.93
N LEU A 315 -18.49 13.42 -0.08
CA LEU A 315 -18.76 11.99 0.09
C LEU A 315 -17.51 11.21 0.52
N MET A 316 -16.34 11.54 -0.08
CA MET A 316 -15.08 10.88 0.22
C MET A 316 -14.67 11.08 1.68
N ILE A 317 -14.76 12.30 2.21
CA ILE A 317 -14.38 12.61 3.59
C ILE A 317 -15.29 11.87 4.58
N ALA A 318 -16.61 11.94 4.41
CA ALA A 318 -17.54 11.20 5.27
C ALA A 318 -17.29 9.68 5.25
N ALA A 319 -17.13 9.11 4.06
CA ALA A 319 -16.84 7.68 3.88
C ALA A 319 -15.48 7.26 4.49
N TYR A 320 -14.47 8.11 4.35
CA TYR A 320 -13.12 7.87 4.87
C TYR A 320 -13.10 7.78 6.39
N PHE A 321 -13.73 8.72 7.09
CA PHE A 321 -13.78 8.71 8.55
C PHE A 321 -14.70 7.59 9.08
N ASN A 322 -15.76 7.23 8.35
CA ASN A 322 -16.55 6.04 8.66
C ASN A 322 -15.70 4.77 8.59
N ASP A 323 -14.96 4.58 7.49
CA ASP A 323 -14.07 3.43 7.34
C ASP A 323 -13.02 3.37 8.47
N LEU A 324 -12.41 4.50 8.83
CA LEU A 324 -11.42 4.52 9.91
C LEU A 324 -12.02 4.36 11.31
N ALA A 325 -13.26 4.78 11.52
CA ALA A 325 -13.99 4.44 12.73
C ALA A 325 -14.15 2.92 12.87
N ASP A 326 -14.53 2.23 11.79
CA ASP A 326 -14.64 0.76 11.75
C ASP A 326 -13.27 0.08 12.01
N VAL A 327 -12.19 0.64 11.45
CA VAL A 327 -10.82 0.16 11.70
C VAL A 327 -10.43 0.31 13.17
N PHE A 328 -10.73 1.44 13.83
CA PHE A 328 -10.44 1.59 15.26
C PHE A 328 -11.20 0.58 16.13
N HIS A 329 -12.44 0.24 15.78
CA HIS A 329 -13.17 -0.82 16.48
C HIS A 329 -12.55 -2.20 16.27
N SER A 330 -12.13 -2.50 15.04
CA SER A 330 -11.37 -3.74 14.76
C SER A 330 -10.06 -3.78 15.56
N LEU A 331 -9.32 -2.66 15.62
CA LEU A 331 -8.08 -2.55 16.38
C LEU A 331 -8.31 -2.69 17.88
N ARG A 332 -9.36 -2.08 18.44
CA ARG A 332 -9.72 -2.23 19.86
C ARG A 332 -9.94 -3.70 20.23
N ARG A 333 -10.58 -4.48 19.36
CA ARG A 333 -10.78 -5.93 19.55
C ARG A 333 -9.45 -6.68 19.58
N VAL A 334 -8.57 -6.44 18.61
CA VAL A 334 -7.34 -7.24 18.43
C VAL A 334 -6.15 -6.76 19.27
N THR A 335 -6.28 -5.65 19.98
CA THR A 335 -5.23 -5.09 20.84
C THR A 335 -5.57 -5.21 22.32
N ASN A 336 -4.56 -5.44 23.17
CA ASN A 336 -4.74 -5.52 24.62
C ASN A 336 -4.76 -4.12 25.28
N GLU A 337 -4.95 -4.11 26.60
CA GLU A 337 -5.03 -2.90 27.44
C GLU A 337 -3.68 -2.15 27.56
N ASN A 338 -2.54 -2.77 27.24
CA ASN A 338 -1.23 -2.12 27.28
C ASN A 338 -0.78 -1.61 25.90
N CYS A 339 -1.66 -1.67 24.90
CA CYS A 339 -1.32 -1.36 23.53
C CYS A 339 -1.02 0.12 23.33
N LYS A 340 0.07 0.39 22.61
CA LYS A 340 0.42 1.72 22.11
C LYS A 340 0.34 1.73 20.59
N MET A 341 -0.26 2.76 20.02
CA MET A 341 -0.44 2.87 18.58
C MET A 341 0.27 4.11 18.04
N CYS A 342 0.89 3.98 16.89
CA CYS A 342 1.54 5.06 16.16
C CYS A 342 1.04 5.10 14.72
N PHE A 343 0.24 6.12 14.40
CA PHE A 343 -0.31 6.36 13.08
C PHE A 343 0.45 7.51 12.43
N VAL A 344 1.19 7.24 11.36
CA VAL A 344 1.81 8.29 10.54
C VAL A 344 0.75 8.87 9.62
N ILE A 345 0.28 10.07 9.92
CA ILE A 345 -0.83 10.71 9.21
C ILE A 345 -0.46 12.12 8.79
N GLY A 346 -1.20 12.66 7.83
CA GLY A 346 -1.14 14.06 7.53
C GLY A 346 -2.46 14.60 7.04
N ASP A 347 -2.68 15.88 7.28
CA ASP A 347 -3.93 16.53 6.97
C ASP A 347 -4.19 16.60 5.47
N SER A 348 -5.43 16.96 5.18
CA SER A 348 -5.93 17.19 3.84
C SER A 348 -6.67 18.51 3.77
N ALA A 349 -6.64 19.13 2.58
CA ALA A 349 -7.54 20.24 2.27
C ALA A 349 -8.12 20.11 0.87
N PRO A 350 -9.06 19.17 0.65
CA PRO A 350 -9.76 19.05 -0.62
C PRO A 350 -10.48 20.36 -0.95
N TYR A 351 -10.33 20.84 -2.18
CA TYR A 351 -10.81 22.18 -2.60
C TYR A 351 -10.34 23.35 -1.71
N GLY A 352 -9.26 23.18 -0.94
CA GLY A 352 -8.79 24.22 -0.03
C GLY A 352 -9.64 24.36 1.24
N ILE A 353 -10.51 23.39 1.54
CA ILE A 353 -11.25 23.31 2.80
C ILE A 353 -10.49 22.38 3.73
N TYR A 354 -10.02 22.90 4.86
CA TYR A 354 -9.22 22.14 5.83
C TYR A 354 -10.03 21.01 6.47
N VAL A 355 -9.39 19.84 6.62
CA VAL A 355 -9.94 18.68 7.33
C VAL A 355 -8.95 18.34 8.45
N PRO A 356 -9.36 18.41 9.73
CA PRO A 356 -8.48 18.14 10.88
C PRO A 356 -8.32 16.64 11.10
N VAL A 357 -7.49 15.99 10.27
CA VAL A 357 -7.38 14.52 10.23
C VAL A 357 -6.82 13.98 11.54
N ASP A 358 -5.81 14.64 12.09
CA ASP A 358 -5.21 14.28 13.37
C ASP A 358 -6.21 14.26 14.52
N LYS A 359 -6.97 15.35 14.70
CA LYS A 359 -7.98 15.48 15.74
C LYS A 359 -9.07 14.44 15.58
N TRP A 360 -9.69 14.35 14.39
CA TRP A 360 -10.84 13.45 14.20
C TRP A 360 -10.45 11.98 14.33
N LEU A 361 -9.26 11.58 13.88
CA LEU A 361 -8.80 10.19 14.11
C LEU A 361 -8.53 9.91 15.59
N GLY A 362 -7.97 10.87 16.33
CA GLY A 362 -7.82 10.75 17.78
C GLY A 362 -9.15 10.59 18.50
N GLU A 363 -10.13 11.44 18.19
CA GLU A 363 -11.48 11.39 18.78
C GLU A 363 -12.22 10.09 18.42
N LEU A 364 -12.11 9.62 17.17
CA LEU A 364 -12.67 8.32 16.78
C LEU A 364 -12.01 7.15 17.53
N ALA A 365 -10.71 7.23 17.83
CA ALA A 365 -10.05 6.23 18.66
C ALA A 365 -10.61 6.22 20.09
N ILE A 366 -10.81 7.40 20.71
CA ILE A 366 -11.46 7.48 22.03
C ILE A 366 -12.86 6.88 22.00
N SER A 367 -13.65 7.22 20.98
CA SER A 367 -15.00 6.66 20.76
C SER A 367 -14.98 5.12 20.63
N ALA A 368 -13.93 4.56 20.03
CA ALA A 368 -13.74 3.11 19.91
C ALA A 368 -13.27 2.43 21.20
N GLY A 369 -12.96 3.18 22.28
CA GLY A 369 -12.56 2.64 23.59
C GLY A 369 -11.06 2.69 23.90
N PHE A 370 -10.30 3.56 23.23
CA PHE A 370 -8.92 3.91 23.62
C PHE A 370 -8.90 5.03 24.68
N SER A 371 -7.84 5.13 25.49
CA SER A 371 -7.80 6.00 26.68
C SER A 371 -7.52 7.47 26.35
N ASP A 372 -6.53 7.72 25.51
CA ASP A 372 -6.03 9.05 25.17
C ASP A 372 -5.29 9.04 23.82
N TYR A 373 -5.10 10.23 23.27
CA TYR A 373 -4.26 10.42 22.09
C TYR A 373 -3.44 11.72 22.18
N SER A 374 -2.33 11.75 21.46
CA SER A 374 -1.52 12.94 21.26
C SER A 374 -0.97 13.00 19.84
N PHE A 375 -0.63 14.19 19.36
CA PHE A 375 -0.09 14.38 18.02
C PHE A 375 1.29 15.03 18.04
N GLU A 376 2.27 14.34 17.46
CA GLU A 376 3.64 14.83 17.27
C GLU A 376 3.81 15.32 15.82
N LYS A 377 3.86 16.64 15.62
CA LYS A 377 4.11 17.22 14.29
C LYS A 377 5.55 16.98 13.83
N LEU A 378 5.72 16.32 12.69
CA LEU A 378 7.04 16.05 12.10
C LEU A 378 7.45 17.10 11.05
N ARG A 379 6.50 17.56 10.23
CA ARG A 379 6.78 18.55 9.19
C ARG A 379 5.54 19.30 8.73
N ASP A 380 5.77 20.52 8.27
CA ASP A 380 4.77 21.26 7.51
C ASP A 380 4.70 20.74 6.06
N ARG A 381 3.48 20.62 5.56
CA ARG A 381 3.11 20.28 4.19
C ARG A 381 2.53 21.50 3.51
N ASN A 382 2.58 21.48 2.18
CA ASN A 382 2.04 22.56 1.36
C ASN A 382 2.66 23.95 1.66
N ILE A 383 3.97 24.03 1.97
CA ILE A 383 4.69 25.29 2.28
C ILE A 383 5.78 25.72 1.27
N LYS A 384 6.25 24.84 0.36
CA LYS A 384 7.43 25.11 -0.49
C LYS A 384 7.16 25.50 -1.95
N TRP A 385 6.02 25.14 -2.55
CA TRP A 385 5.79 25.30 -4.00
C TRP A 385 4.89 26.51 -4.31
N LYS A 386 5.09 27.23 -5.43
CA LYS A 386 4.23 28.37 -5.84
C LYS A 386 2.96 27.93 -6.58
N ASN A 387 2.98 26.78 -7.27
CA ASN A 387 1.81 26.21 -7.98
C ASN A 387 1.03 25.22 -7.09
N ARG A 388 0.41 25.71 -6.01
CA ARG A 388 -0.42 24.86 -5.14
C ARG A 388 -1.86 24.84 -5.61
N LYS A 389 -2.56 23.73 -5.35
CA LYS A 389 -4.01 23.64 -5.53
C LYS A 389 -4.78 24.49 -4.51
N HIS A 390 -4.17 24.78 -3.36
CA HIS A 390 -4.71 25.63 -2.29
C HIS A 390 -3.55 26.18 -1.43
N THR A 391 -3.80 27.23 -0.65
CA THR A 391 -2.82 27.87 0.24
C THR A 391 -2.88 27.38 1.69
N VAL A 392 -3.88 26.57 2.05
CA VAL A 392 -4.04 26.00 3.41
C VAL A 392 -2.75 25.33 3.88
N PRO A 393 -2.15 25.78 5.00
CA PRO A 393 -1.06 25.08 5.66
C PRO A 393 -1.54 23.71 6.14
N LEU A 394 -0.77 22.67 5.88
CA LEU A 394 -1.06 21.31 6.33
C LEU A 394 0.13 20.81 7.13
N HIS A 395 -0.05 19.74 7.89
CA HIS A 395 1.08 19.03 8.52
C HIS A 395 1.02 17.53 8.30
N GLU A 396 2.13 16.87 8.62
CA GLU A 396 2.26 15.43 8.76
C GLU A 396 3.01 15.15 10.05
N GLY A 397 2.59 14.09 10.72
CA GLY A 397 3.09 13.75 12.04
C GLY A 397 2.70 12.36 12.48
N ARG A 398 2.91 12.09 13.76
CA ARG A 398 2.55 10.83 14.41
C ARG A 398 1.39 11.08 15.35
N LEU A 399 0.27 10.42 15.09
CA LEU A 399 -0.82 10.30 16.03
C LEU A 399 -0.53 9.10 16.93
N TRP A 400 -0.29 9.38 18.20
CA TRP A 400 -0.08 8.40 19.25
C TRP A 400 -1.40 8.15 19.96
N ILE A 401 -1.78 6.89 20.14
CA ILE A 401 -3.00 6.48 20.85
C ILE A 401 -2.63 5.40 21.86
N ASN A 402 -3.16 5.49 23.07
CA ASN A 402 -2.93 4.52 24.15
C ASN A 402 -4.23 3.77 24.48
N SER A 403 -4.08 2.53 24.94
CA SER A 403 -5.18 1.72 25.48
C SER A 403 -5.33 1.92 26.98
#